data_AF-A0A817HA61-F1
#
_entry.id   AF-A0A817HA61-F1
#
_cell.length_a   1.000
_cell.length_b   1.000
_cell.length_c   1.000
_cell.angle_alpha   90.00
_cell.angle_beta   90.00
_cell.angle_gamma   90.00
#
_symmetry.space_group_name_H-M   'P 1'
#
loop_
_entity.id
_entity.type
_entity.pdbx_description
1 polymer ?
#
loop_
_entity_poly.entity_id
_entity_poly.type
_entity_poly.pdbx_seq_one_letter_code
_entity_poly.pdbx_strand_id
1 'polypeptide(L)' 'MQEMETTSMETRQLHSSQQEAMNKIAEFSGEANEIDIDEWLFDLNNLFSLMKLTDETRILETMGKLTGSALRWYQDN' A
#
# COMPACT_ATOMS: atom_id res chain seq x y z
N MET A 1 -6.24 22.09 26.85
CA MET A 1 -7.21 21.72 25.79
C MET A 1 -6.64 21.86 24.37
N GLN A 2 -5.60 22.66 24.12
CA GLN A 2 -5.02 22.84 22.77
C GLN A 2 -4.18 21.67 22.24
N GLU A 3 -3.56 20.85 23.10
CA GLU A 3 -2.66 19.74 22.68
C GLU A 3 -3.39 18.56 22.02
N MET A 4 -4.68 18.36 22.35
CA MET A 4 -5.50 17.30 21.72
C MET A 4 -5.92 17.66 20.30
N GLU A 5 -6.08 18.95 19.99
CA GLU A 5 -6.50 19.41 18.66
C GLU A 5 -5.34 19.36 17.66
N THR A 6 -4.12 19.74 18.07
CA THR A 6 -2.91 19.64 17.23
C THR A 6 -2.59 18.20 16.88
N THR A 7 -2.59 17.31 17.88
CA THR A 7 -2.33 15.88 17.68
C THR A 7 -3.35 15.24 16.73
N SER A 8 -4.62 15.65 16.81
CA SER A 8 -5.70 15.16 15.94
C SER A 8 -5.55 15.64 14.49
N MET A 9 -5.16 16.90 14.28
CA MET A 9 -4.90 17.46 12.95
C MET A 9 -3.67 16.83 12.30
N GLU A 10 -2.58 16.67 13.04
CA GLU A 10 -1.34 16.02 12.58
C GLU A 10 -1.59 14.56 12.18
N THR A 11 -2.36 13.82 12.99
CA THR A 11 -2.73 12.43 12.68
C THR A 11 -3.55 12.33 11.39
N ARG A 12 -4.49 13.27 11.16
CA ARG A 12 -5.31 13.30 9.93
C ARG A 12 -4.46 13.62 8.69
N GLN A 13 -3.51 14.54 8.79
CA GLN A 13 -2.62 14.90 7.68
C GLN A 13 -1.61 13.79 7.36
N LEU A 14 -1.11 13.10 8.38
CA LEU A 14 -0.28 11.91 8.19
C LEU A 14 -1.08 10.80 7.48
N HIS A 15 -2.31 10.55 7.91
CA HIS A 15 -3.16 9.54 7.28
C HIS A 15 -3.49 9.88 5.81
N SER A 16 -3.71 11.16 5.48
CA SER A 16 -3.98 11.56 4.09
C SER A 16 -2.75 11.40 3.19
N SER A 17 -1.57 11.81 3.65
CA SER A 17 -0.32 11.69 2.87
C SER A 17 0.10 10.22 2.66
N GLN A 18 -0.14 9.37 3.65
CA GLN A 18 0.05 7.93 3.57
C GLN A 18 -0.88 7.29 2.52
N GLN A 19 -2.16 7.65 2.53
CA GLN A 19 -3.12 7.17 1.52
C GLN A 19 -2.74 7.62 0.10
N GLU A 20 -2.33 8.88 -0.07
CA GLU A 20 -1.90 9.40 -1.36
C GLU A 20 -0.66 8.69 -1.89
N ALA A 21 0.31 8.39 -1.03
CA ALA A 21 1.48 7.60 -1.42
C ALA A 21 1.06 6.19 -1.88
N MET A 22 0.03 5.61 -1.26
CA MET A 22 -0.42 4.25 -1.57
C MET A 22 -1.12 4.20 -2.91
N ASN A 23 -1.88 5.25 -3.23
CA ASN A 23 -2.53 5.40 -4.54
C ASN A 23 -1.54 5.54 -5.70
N LYS A 24 -0.28 5.94 -5.44
CA LYS A 24 0.77 6.04 -6.46
C LYS A 24 1.40 4.70 -6.83
N ILE A 25 1.28 3.68 -5.96
CA ILE A 25 1.73 2.33 -6.30
C ILE A 25 0.76 1.74 -7.31
N ALA A 26 1.33 1.31 -8.43
CA ALA A 26 0.59 0.67 -9.51
C ALA A 26 -0.10 -0.62 -9.03
N GLU A 27 -1.18 -1.00 -9.71
CA GLU A 27 -1.84 -2.28 -9.51
C GLU A 27 -1.10 -3.37 -10.29
N PHE A 28 -1.10 -4.60 -9.76
CA PHE A 28 -0.44 -5.74 -10.40
C PHE A 28 -1.46 -6.79 -10.84
N SER A 29 -1.57 -6.97 -12.16
CA SER A 29 -2.55 -7.90 -12.75
C SER A 29 -2.03 -9.33 -12.92
N GLY A 30 -0.71 -9.54 -12.79
CA GLY A 30 -0.05 -10.81 -13.11
C GLY A 30 0.17 -11.06 -14.60
N GLU A 31 -0.25 -10.14 -15.47
CA GLU A 31 0.02 -10.23 -16.90
C GLU A 31 1.40 -9.64 -17.23
N ALA A 32 2.06 -10.20 -18.24
CA ALA A 32 3.43 -9.83 -18.65
C ALA A 32 3.56 -8.44 -19.30
N ASN A 33 2.55 -7.58 -19.12
CA ASN A 33 2.52 -6.25 -19.70
C ASN A 33 3.14 -5.24 -18.72
N GLU A 34 4.41 -4.94 -18.99
CA GLU A 34 5.19 -3.76 -18.59
C GLU A 34 5.67 -3.59 -17.13
N ILE A 35 4.96 -4.04 -16.11
CA ILE A 35 5.48 -3.89 -14.73
C ILE A 35 6.38 -5.06 -14.37
N ASP A 36 7.67 -4.77 -14.17
CA ASP A 36 8.60 -5.71 -13.56
C ASP A 36 8.14 -6.00 -12.12
N ILE A 37 7.86 -7.27 -11.83
CA ILE A 37 7.40 -7.70 -10.52
C ILE A 37 8.39 -7.33 -9.42
N ASP A 38 9.70 -7.35 -9.72
CA ASP A 38 10.73 -7.01 -8.75
C ASP A 38 10.71 -5.51 -8.43
N GLU A 39 10.46 -4.65 -9.43
CA GLU A 39 10.31 -3.20 -9.25
C GLU A 39 9.05 -2.88 -8.44
N TRP A 40 7.93 -3.53 -8.77
CA TRP A 40 6.68 -3.36 -8.03
C TRP A 40 6.81 -3.78 -6.56
N LEU A 41 7.44 -4.93 -6.29
CA LEU A 41 7.70 -5.40 -4.93
C LEU A 41 8.67 -4.48 -4.18
N PHE A 42 9.66 -3.92 -4.86
CA PHE A 42 10.61 -2.98 -4.27
C PHE A 42 9.92 -1.69 -3.80
N ASP A 43 9.12 -1.08 -4.67
CA ASP A 43 8.38 0.15 -4.36
C ASP A 43 7.41 -0.05 -3.19
N LEU A 44 6.68 -1.17 -3.22
CA LEU A 44 5.69 -1.53 -2.22
C LEU A 44 6.36 -1.78 -0.84
N ASN A 45 7.48 -2.53 -0.80
CA ASN A 45 8.23 -2.76 0.45
C ASN A 45 8.88 -1.50 1.02
N ASN A 46 9.43 -0.63 0.17
CA ASN A 46 10.00 0.64 0.59
C ASN A 46 8.94 1.52 1.24
N LEU A 47 7.78 1.61 0.60
CA LEU A 47 6.68 2.42 1.08
C LEU A 47 6.11 1.90 2.40
N PHE A 48 5.92 0.59 2.53
CA PHE A 48 5.51 -0.04 3.79
C PHE A 48 6.50 0.18 4.94
N SER A 49 7.80 0.20 4.62
CA SER A 49 8.86 0.48 5.59
C SER A 49 8.82 1.94 6.05
N LEU A 50 8.57 2.89 5.14
CA LEU A 50 8.42 4.31 5.47
C LEU A 50 7.19 4.57 6.35
N MET A 51 6.09 3.88 6.08
CA MET A 51 4.85 3.97 6.87
C MET A 51 4.88 3.19 8.18
N LYS A 52 5.89 2.31 8.37
CA LYS A 52 5.98 1.40 9.52
C LYS A 52 4.75 0.51 9.68
N LEU A 53 4.21 0.01 8.57
CA LEU A 53 3.07 -0.91 8.60
C LEU A 53 3.46 -2.26 9.23
N THR A 54 2.53 -2.86 9.97
CA THR A 54 2.66 -4.24 10.46
C THR A 54 2.50 -5.24 9.32
N ASP A 55 3.01 -6.45 9.49
CA ASP A 55 2.92 -7.49 8.46
C ASP A 55 1.47 -7.79 8.04
N GLU A 56 0.54 -7.80 9.00
CA GLU A 56 -0.89 -7.96 8.73
C GLU A 56 -1.44 -6.86 7.81
N THR A 57 -1.11 -5.60 8.08
CA THR A 57 -1.54 -4.48 7.23
C THR A 57 -0.86 -4.55 5.86
N ARG A 58 0.42 -4.91 5.80
CA ARG A 58 1.13 -5.07 4.53
C ARG A 58 0.47 -6.11 3.63
N ILE A 59 0.02 -7.23 4.18
CA ILE A 59 -0.70 -8.27 3.44
C ILE A 59 -2.01 -7.69 2.86
N LEU A 60 -2.81 -6.99 3.68
CA LEU A 60 -4.07 -6.39 3.25
C LEU A 60 -3.87 -5.35 2.14
N GLU A 61 -2.89 -4.47 2.29
CA GLU A 61 -2.55 -3.45 1.28
C GLU A 61 -2.05 -4.10 -0.02
N THR A 62 -1.23 -5.14 0.08
CA THR A 62 -0.74 -5.90 -1.08
C THR A 62 -1.90 -6.55 -1.83
N MET A 63 -2.80 -7.22 -1.09
CA MET A 63 -4.02 -7.80 -1.66
C MET A 63 -4.87 -6.76 -2.39
N GLY A 64 -5.02 -5.57 -1.81
CA GLY A 64 -5.77 -4.45 -2.42
C GLY A 64 -5.17 -3.93 -3.73
N LYS A 65 -3.89 -4.22 -3.98
CA LYS A 65 -3.17 -3.84 -5.22
C LYS A 65 -3.12 -4.95 -6.27
N LEU A 66 -3.58 -6.16 -5.95
CA LEU A 66 -3.69 -7.23 -6.92
C LEU A 66 -4.97 -7.06 -7.74
N THR A 67 -4.85 -7.25 -9.06
CA THR A 67 -5.98 -7.30 -9.99
C THR A 67 -5.85 -8.49 -10.94
N GLY A 68 -6.86 -8.70 -11.79
CA GLY A 68 -6.79 -9.70 -12.86
C GLY A 68 -6.40 -11.11 -12.42
N SER A 69 -5.42 -11.70 -13.11
CA SER A 69 -4.96 -13.08 -12.89
C SER A 69 -4.24 -13.25 -11.54
N ALA A 70 -3.49 -12.24 -11.10
CA ALA A 70 -2.79 -12.26 -9.81
C ALA A 70 -3.76 -12.30 -8.63
N LEU A 71 -4.81 -11.46 -8.65
CA LEU A 71 -5.84 -11.47 -7.62
C LEU A 71 -6.57 -12.80 -7.58
N ARG A 72 -6.94 -13.34 -8.76
CA ARG A 72 -7.62 -14.63 -8.85
C ARG A 72 -6.77 -15.75 -8.27
N TRP A 73 -5.49 -15.81 -8.63
CA TRP A 73 -4.57 -16.81 -8.09
C TRP A 73 -4.46 -16.72 -6.56
N TYR A 74 -4.37 -15.50 -6.01
CA TYR A 74 -4.30 -15.29 -4.56
C TYR A 74 -5.58 -15.75 -3.83
N GLN A 75 -6.75 -15.60 -4.45
CA GLN A 75 -8.02 -16.05 -3.85
C GLN A 75 -8.20 -17.57 -3.89
N ASP A 76 -7.58 -18.22 -4.88
CA ASP A 76 -7.69 -19.66 -5.10
C ASP A 76 -6.68 -20.50 -4.30
N ASN A 77 -5.71 -19.88 -3.61
CA ASN A 77 -4.63 -20.54 -2.84
C ASN A 77 -4.55 -20.03 -1.39
#